data_AF-U3EMU8-F1
#
_entry.id   AF-U3EMU8-F1
#
_cell.length_a   1.000
_cell.length_b   1.000
_cell.length_c   1.000
_cell.angle_alpha   90.00
_cell.angle_beta   90.00
_cell.angle_gamma   90.00
#
_symmetry.space_group_name_H-M   'P 1'
#
loop_
_entity.id
_entity.type
_entity.pdbx_description
1 polymer ?
#
loop_
_entity_poly.entity_id
_entity_poly.type
_entity_poly.pdbx_seq_one_letter_code
_entity_poly.pdbx_strand_id
1 'polypeptide(L)'
;MPFKSLVMEYLAHPSALSLAVGVACGICLGWSLRVRFGMFPKSRMSKIHTETETEASILGESGEYKMILVVRNDLKMGKGKVAAQCSHAAVSAYKQIQRRNPEVLKQWEYCGQPKVVVKAPDEETLIALLTHAKMLGLTVSLIQDAGRTQIAPGSQTVLGIGPGPADLIDKVTGHLKLY
;
A
#
# COMPACT_ATOMS: atom_id res chain seq x y z
N MET A 1 -31.33 50.83 34.22
CA MET A 1 -31.12 49.57 34.96
C MET A 1 -32.17 48.59 34.43
N PRO A 2 -31.84 47.46 33.74
CA PRO A 2 -31.38 46.23 34.41
C PRO A 2 -30.46 45.28 33.59
N PHE A 3 -29.87 45.70 32.45
CA PHE A 3 -29.23 44.74 31.52
C PHE A 3 -27.84 44.23 31.95
N LYS A 4 -27.09 44.98 32.77
CA LYS A 4 -25.74 44.56 33.24
C LYS A 4 -25.78 43.47 34.32
N SER A 5 -26.91 43.30 35.02
CA SER A 5 -27.05 42.31 36.10
C SER A 5 -27.17 40.88 35.57
N LEU A 6 -27.87 40.71 34.44
CA LEU A 6 -28.20 39.40 33.89
C LEU A 6 -26.98 38.66 33.31
N VAL A 7 -26.00 39.39 32.76
CA VAL A 7 -24.77 38.82 32.20
C VAL A 7 -23.82 38.34 33.31
N MET A 8 -23.80 39.02 34.47
CA MET A 8 -22.99 38.62 35.61
C MET A 8 -23.59 37.41 36.37
N GLU A 9 -24.91 37.26 36.40
CA GLU A 9 -25.55 36.08 37.02
C GLU A 9 -25.40 34.81 36.16
N TYR A 10 -25.41 34.92 34.83
CA TYR A 10 -25.24 33.77 33.93
C TYR A 10 -23.84 33.14 34.01
N LEU A 11 -22.82 33.98 34.27
CA LEU A 11 -21.44 33.54 34.45
C LEU A 11 -21.16 32.94 35.85
N ALA A 12 -22.05 33.17 36.82
CA ALA A 12 -21.94 32.67 38.20
C ALA A 12 -22.76 31.39 38.46
N HIS A 13 -23.42 30.83 37.44
CA HIS A 13 -24.18 29.60 37.59
C HIS A 13 -23.25 28.35 37.66
N PRO A 14 -23.44 27.44 38.64
CA PRO A 14 -22.56 26.28 38.87
C PRO A 14 -22.38 25.37 37.65
N SER A 15 -23.37 25.31 36.76
CA SER A 15 -23.39 24.51 35.53
C SER A 15 -22.58 25.12 34.38
N ALA A 16 -22.53 26.45 34.27
CA ALA A 16 -21.72 27.12 33.26
C ALA A 16 -20.22 27.06 33.63
N LEU A 17 -19.92 27.17 34.92
CA LEU A 17 -18.57 27.05 35.45
C LEU A 17 -18.02 25.62 35.25
N SER A 18 -18.84 24.59 35.50
CA SER A 18 -18.42 23.19 35.35
C SER A 18 -18.20 22.80 33.88
N LEU A 19 -19.01 23.33 32.95
CA LEU A 19 -18.81 23.14 31.52
C LEU A 19 -17.49 23.79 31.04
N ALA A 20 -17.22 25.03 31.48
CA ALA A 20 -15.99 25.74 31.14
C ALA A 20 -14.74 25.04 31.68
N VAL A 21 -14.78 24.56 32.92
CA VAL A 21 -13.69 23.78 33.54
C VAL A 21 -13.48 22.44 32.82
N GLY A 22 -14.56 21.75 32.44
CA GLY A 22 -14.48 20.50 31.68
C GLY A 22 -13.83 20.65 30.31
N VAL A 23 -14.19 21.69 29.55
CA VAL A 23 -13.58 22.01 28.25
C VAL A 23 -12.11 22.38 28.40
N ALA A 24 -11.77 23.22 29.38
CA ALA A 24 -10.38 23.60 29.66
C ALA A 24 -9.51 22.38 30.03
N CYS A 25 -10.03 21.50 30.88
CA CYS A 25 -9.30 20.28 31.29
C CYS A 25 -9.11 19.31 30.11
N GLY A 26 -10.13 19.15 29.25
CA GLY A 26 -10.04 18.33 28.04
C GLY A 26 -9.02 18.84 27.02
N ILE A 27 -8.93 20.16 26.82
CA ILE A 27 -7.92 20.77 25.94
C ILE A 27 -6.51 20.60 26.53
N CYS A 28 -6.34 20.81 27.83
CA CYS A 28 -5.05 20.65 28.52
C CYS A 28 -4.56 19.20 28.50
N LEU A 29 -5.43 18.22 28.73
CA LEU A 29 -5.10 16.80 28.64
C LEU A 29 -4.82 16.38 27.20
N GLY A 30 -5.60 16.87 26.24
CA GLY A 30 -5.36 16.63 24.81
C GLY A 30 -4.02 17.17 24.33
N TRP A 31 -3.64 18.39 24.75
CA TRP A 31 -2.32 18.97 24.45
C TRP A 31 -1.20 18.22 25.18
N SER A 32 -1.41 17.81 26.43
CA SER A 32 -0.42 17.03 27.19
C SER A 32 -0.17 15.66 26.58
N LEU A 33 -1.21 14.96 26.10
CA LEU A 33 -1.07 13.69 25.36
C LEU A 33 -0.39 13.89 24.00
N ARG A 34 -0.68 15.01 23.30
CA ARG A 34 -0.01 15.35 22.03
C ARG A 34 1.48 15.62 22.22
N VAL A 35 1.86 16.29 23.31
CA VAL A 35 3.27 16.57 23.66
C VAL A 35 3.99 15.30 24.16
N ARG A 36 3.29 14.40 24.87
CA ARG A 36 3.88 13.16 25.40
C ARG A 36 4.02 12.04 24.35
N PHE A 37 3.21 12.06 23.28
CA PHE A 37 3.21 11.03 22.23
C PHE A 37 3.47 11.54 20.80
N GLY A 38 3.75 12.84 20.58
CA GLY A 38 3.83 13.38 19.23
C GLY A 38 4.68 14.63 19.07
N MET A 39 6.00 14.50 19.19
CA MET A 39 6.94 15.32 18.41
C MET A 39 8.33 14.66 18.36
N PHE A 40 8.58 13.81 17.35
CA PHE A 40 9.95 13.53 16.94
C PHE A 40 10.56 14.80 16.33
N PRO A 41 11.83 15.13 16.61
CA PRO A 41 12.37 16.46 16.36
C PRO A 41 12.62 16.66 14.86
N LYS A 42 12.06 17.75 14.31
CA LYS A 42 12.55 18.34 13.06
C LYS A 42 13.85 19.06 13.40
N SER A 43 14.99 18.40 13.20
CA SER A 43 16.31 18.96 13.49
C SER A 43 16.62 20.16 12.58
N ARG A 44 16.54 21.35 13.17
CA ARG A 44 17.49 22.46 13.07
C ARG A 44 18.39 22.51 11.82
N MET A 45 18.01 23.36 10.87
CA MET A 45 18.86 23.83 9.77
C MET A 45 19.90 24.84 10.31
N SER A 46 21.18 24.62 9.99
CA SER A 46 22.26 25.61 10.06
C SER A 46 22.97 25.68 8.70
N LYS A 47 22.58 26.70 7.93
CA LYS A 47 23.26 27.47 6.87
C LYS A 47 24.50 26.94 6.09
N ILE A 48 24.28 26.90 4.77
CA ILE A 48 24.98 27.58 3.64
C ILE A 48 26.23 26.92 3.00
N HIS A 49 26.18 26.98 1.64
CA HIS A 49 27.14 26.67 0.57
C HIS A 49 27.10 25.17 0.20
N THR A 50 26.62 24.76 -0.98
CA THR A 50 26.81 25.35 -2.31
C THR A 50 25.61 25.03 -3.20
N GLU A 51 25.26 25.99 -4.05
CA GLU A 51 24.19 25.88 -5.04
C GLU A 51 24.44 24.72 -6.01
N THR A 52 23.34 24.15 -6.52
CA THR A 52 23.23 23.47 -7.83
C THR A 52 23.41 21.95 -7.99
N GLU A 53 23.31 21.08 -6.97
CA GLU A 53 23.43 19.61 -7.25
C GLU A 53 22.50 18.61 -6.53
N THR A 54 21.49 19.00 -5.73
CA THR A 54 20.85 17.98 -4.82
C THR A 54 19.33 17.81 -4.90
N GLU A 55 18.59 18.54 -5.73
CA GLU A 55 17.16 18.23 -5.93
C GLU A 55 16.91 17.15 -7.00
N ALA A 56 17.86 16.95 -7.92
CA ALA A 56 17.81 15.84 -8.87
C ALA A 56 18.19 14.49 -8.24
N SER A 57 18.91 14.48 -7.11
CA SER A 57 19.44 13.24 -6.51
C SER A 57 18.47 12.54 -5.54
N ILE A 58 17.42 13.22 -5.05
CA ILE A 58 16.36 12.56 -4.26
C ILE A 58 15.24 11.96 -5.15
N LEU A 59 15.22 12.33 -6.43
CA LEU A 59 14.45 11.67 -7.50
C LEU A 59 15.35 10.74 -8.37
N GLY A 60 16.59 10.51 -7.93
CA GLY A 60 17.69 9.95 -8.71
C GLY A 60 17.91 8.44 -8.59
N GLU A 61 16.90 7.67 -8.18
CA GLU A 61 16.81 6.23 -8.47
C GLU A 61 15.34 5.89 -8.79
N SER A 62 14.84 6.38 -9.93
CA SER A 62 13.60 5.83 -10.50
C SER A 62 13.90 4.41 -11.02
N GLY A 63 14.04 3.46 -10.09
CA GLY A 63 14.18 2.04 -10.42
C GLY A 63 12.98 1.60 -11.24
N GLU A 64 13.17 0.61 -12.12
CA GLU A 64 12.05 0.06 -12.87
C GLU A 64 11.03 -0.56 -11.92
N TYR A 65 9.73 -0.31 -12.15
CA TYR A 65 8.65 -0.98 -11.44
C TYR A 65 7.91 -1.91 -12.38
N LYS A 66 7.51 -3.09 -11.90
CA LYS A 66 6.75 -4.04 -12.70
C LYS A 66 5.75 -4.86 -11.89
N MET A 67 4.93 -5.60 -12.62
CA MET A 67 4.07 -6.65 -12.09
C MET A 67 4.37 -7.96 -12.82
N ILE A 68 4.48 -9.06 -12.09
CA ILE A 68 4.64 -10.40 -12.66
C ILE A 68 3.37 -11.18 -12.44
N LEU A 69 2.92 -11.88 -13.50
CA LEU A 69 1.78 -12.79 -13.47
C LEU A 69 2.32 -14.20 -13.69
N VAL A 70 2.41 -14.98 -12.62
CA VAL A 70 2.92 -16.36 -12.64
C VAL A 70 1.76 -17.30 -12.90
N VAL A 71 1.77 -17.96 -14.06
CA VAL A 71 0.73 -18.90 -14.49
C VAL A 71 1.15 -20.33 -14.19
N ARG A 72 0.27 -21.13 -13.58
CA ARG A 72 0.48 -22.58 -13.44
C ARG A 72 0.36 -23.30 -14.78
N ASN A 73 1.42 -24.00 -15.16
CA ASN A 73 1.56 -24.66 -16.47
C ASN A 73 1.10 -26.13 -16.48
N ASP A 74 1.01 -26.78 -15.32
CA ASP A 74 0.44 -28.12 -15.17
C ASP A 74 -1.06 -28.16 -15.51
N LEU A 75 -1.77 -27.06 -15.24
CA LEU A 75 -3.20 -26.90 -15.47
C LEU A 75 -3.64 -26.89 -16.95
N LYS A 76 -2.70 -26.80 -17.90
CA LYS A 76 -2.95 -26.78 -19.36
C LYS A 76 -4.09 -25.84 -19.78
N MET A 77 -4.16 -24.67 -19.16
CA MET A 77 -5.19 -23.67 -19.45
C MET A 77 -5.10 -23.19 -20.91
N GLY A 78 -6.25 -23.11 -21.59
CA GLY A 78 -6.33 -22.48 -22.90
C GLY A 78 -6.01 -20.98 -22.85
N LYS A 79 -5.55 -20.42 -23.97
CA LYS A 79 -5.09 -19.02 -24.07
C LYS A 79 -6.08 -18.00 -23.50
N GLY A 80 -7.36 -18.13 -23.83
CA GLY A 80 -8.42 -17.24 -23.33
C GLY A 80 -8.60 -17.32 -21.82
N LYS A 81 -8.52 -18.52 -21.24
CA LYS A 81 -8.60 -18.70 -19.78
C LYS A 81 -7.39 -18.08 -19.10
N VAL A 82 -6.18 -18.27 -19.64
CA VAL A 82 -4.98 -17.63 -19.08
C VAL A 82 -5.09 -16.12 -19.10
N ALA A 83 -5.56 -15.53 -20.21
CA ALA A 83 -5.75 -14.08 -20.30
C ALA A 83 -6.74 -13.56 -19.25
N ALA A 84 -7.86 -14.26 -19.04
CA ALA A 84 -8.85 -13.90 -18.03
C ALA A 84 -8.29 -14.00 -16.60
N GLN A 85 -7.59 -15.09 -16.27
CA GLN A 85 -7.00 -15.30 -14.94
C GLN A 85 -5.88 -14.29 -14.64
N CYS A 86 -5.04 -13.98 -15.64
CA CYS A 86 -4.06 -12.91 -15.55
C CYS A 86 -4.70 -11.54 -15.31
N SER A 87 -5.82 -11.27 -16.00
CA SER A 87 -6.59 -10.02 -15.81
C SER A 87 -7.16 -9.92 -14.40
N HIS A 88 -7.70 -11.02 -13.85
CA HIS A 88 -8.16 -11.07 -12.46
C HIS A 88 -7.03 -10.80 -11.46
N ALA A 89 -5.87 -11.43 -11.65
CA ALA A 89 -4.68 -11.22 -10.81
C ALA A 89 -4.23 -9.75 -10.85
N ALA A 90 -4.13 -9.17 -12.04
CA ALA A 90 -3.69 -7.79 -12.22
C ALA A 90 -4.65 -6.77 -11.57
N VAL A 91 -5.96 -6.90 -11.79
CA VAL A 91 -6.96 -5.99 -11.20
C VAL A 91 -7.02 -6.15 -9.67
N SER A 92 -6.89 -7.37 -9.16
CA SER A 92 -6.85 -7.62 -7.73
C SER A 92 -5.59 -7.02 -7.09
N ALA A 93 -4.41 -7.21 -7.71
CA ALA A 93 -3.15 -6.61 -7.27
C ALA A 93 -3.21 -5.07 -7.30
N TYR A 94 -3.74 -4.48 -8.39
CA TYR A 94 -3.97 -3.03 -8.50
C TYR A 94 -4.80 -2.49 -7.34
N LYS A 95 -5.97 -3.09 -7.07
CA LYS A 95 -6.84 -2.67 -5.97
C LYS A 95 -6.18 -2.81 -4.60
N GLN A 96 -5.31 -3.80 -4.42
CA GLN A 96 -4.57 -3.96 -3.17
C GLN A 96 -3.50 -2.88 -3.00
N ILE A 97 -2.65 -2.66 -4.01
CA ILE A 97 -1.58 -1.67 -3.92
C ILE A 97 -2.14 -0.24 -3.82
N GLN A 98 -3.25 0.05 -4.51
CA GLN A 98 -3.93 1.35 -4.43
C GLN A 98 -4.32 1.73 -3.00
N ARG A 99 -4.68 0.75 -2.16
CA ARG A 99 -5.05 1.00 -0.76
C ARG A 99 -3.86 0.98 0.19
N ARG A 100 -2.86 0.15 -0.10
CA ARG A 100 -1.71 -0.09 0.81
C ARG A 100 -0.57 0.88 0.59
N ASN A 101 -0.25 1.19 -0.67
CA ASN A 101 0.89 2.04 -1.03
C ASN A 101 0.61 2.75 -2.38
N PRO A 102 -0.14 3.87 -2.37
CA PRO A 102 -0.45 4.64 -3.57
C PRO A 102 0.79 5.17 -4.31
N GLU A 103 1.90 5.41 -3.62
CA GLU A 103 3.12 5.91 -4.24
C GLU A 103 3.78 4.84 -5.13
N VAL A 104 3.88 3.60 -4.65
CA VAL A 104 4.36 2.48 -5.49
C VAL A 104 3.48 2.27 -6.71
N LEU A 105 2.16 2.42 -6.56
CA LEU A 105 1.25 2.35 -7.70
C LEU A 105 1.56 3.44 -8.72
N LYS A 106 1.73 4.69 -8.27
CA LYS A 106 2.06 5.84 -9.11
C LYS A 106 3.37 5.66 -9.87
N GLN A 107 4.41 5.14 -9.20
CA GLN A 107 5.69 4.85 -9.85
C GLN A 107 5.56 3.78 -10.94
N TRP A 108 4.82 2.70 -10.67
CA TRP A 108 4.54 1.69 -11.67
C TRP A 108 3.73 2.23 -12.86
N GLU A 109 2.76 3.10 -12.61
CA GLU A 109 2.00 3.78 -13.67
C GLU A 109 2.90 4.69 -14.51
N TYR A 110 3.84 5.42 -13.90
CA TYR A 110 4.84 6.22 -14.63
C TYR A 110 5.78 5.37 -15.49
N CYS A 111 6.09 4.14 -15.07
CA CYS A 111 6.82 3.18 -15.91
C CYS A 111 5.97 2.59 -17.05
N GLY A 112 4.73 3.04 -17.27
CA GLY A 112 3.83 2.48 -18.27
C GLY A 112 3.16 1.19 -17.82
N GLN A 113 3.04 0.98 -16.51
CA GLN A 113 2.35 -0.14 -15.87
C GLN A 113 2.72 -1.53 -16.46
N PRO A 114 4.02 -1.87 -16.60
CA PRO A 114 4.46 -3.07 -17.29
C PRO A 114 4.04 -4.33 -16.52
N LYS A 115 3.61 -5.34 -17.29
CA LYS A 115 3.17 -6.64 -16.80
C LYS A 115 3.87 -7.72 -17.61
N VAL A 116 4.54 -8.66 -16.95
CA VAL A 116 5.19 -9.79 -17.62
C VAL A 116 4.57 -11.09 -17.13
N VAL A 117 4.27 -11.98 -18.07
CA VAL A 117 3.66 -13.28 -17.79
C VAL A 117 4.74 -14.36 -17.84
N VAL A 118 4.89 -15.08 -16.74
CA VAL A 118 5.85 -16.18 -16.58
C VAL A 118 5.11 -17.45 -16.17
N LYS A 119 5.79 -18.59 -16.17
CA LYS A 119 5.20 -19.87 -15.81
C LYS A 119 5.87 -20.55 -14.61
N ALA A 120 5.04 -21.09 -13.73
CA ALA A 120 5.41 -22.05 -12.70
C ALA A 120 4.99 -23.47 -13.14
N PRO A 121 5.76 -24.50 -12.79
CA PRO A 121 5.43 -25.88 -13.16
C PRO A 121 4.16 -26.38 -12.46
N ASP A 122 3.91 -25.99 -11.20
CA ASP A 122 2.89 -26.59 -10.33
C ASP A 122 2.42 -25.63 -9.21
N GLU A 123 1.50 -26.11 -8.36
CA GLU A 123 0.95 -25.38 -7.21
C GLU A 123 1.98 -25.13 -6.11
N GLU A 124 2.84 -26.11 -5.85
CA GLU A 124 3.85 -26.02 -4.79
C GLU A 124 4.81 -24.86 -5.07
N THR A 125 5.28 -24.77 -6.32
CA THR A 125 6.11 -23.64 -6.77
C THR A 125 5.36 -22.31 -6.64
N LEU A 126 4.06 -22.28 -6.99
CA LEU A 126 3.24 -21.08 -6.88
C LEU A 126 3.14 -20.59 -5.43
N ILE A 127 2.95 -21.50 -4.47
CA ILE A 127 2.88 -21.21 -3.04
C ILE A 127 4.25 -20.78 -2.47
N ALA A 128 5.33 -21.40 -2.92
CA ALA A 128 6.69 -21.00 -2.53
C ALA A 128 6.98 -19.56 -2.97
N LEU A 129 6.65 -19.20 -4.22
CA LEU A 129 6.79 -17.83 -4.75
C LEU A 129 5.93 -16.82 -3.98
N LEU A 130 4.69 -17.19 -3.65
CA LEU A 130 3.80 -16.35 -2.84
C LEU A 130 4.40 -16.07 -1.47
N THR A 131 4.95 -17.09 -0.82
CA THR A 131 5.57 -16.97 0.51
C THR A 131 6.81 -16.09 0.44
N HIS A 132 7.68 -16.31 -0.55
CA HIS A 132 8.87 -15.48 -0.77
C HIS A 132 8.52 -14.02 -1.04
N ALA A 133 7.55 -13.74 -1.93
CA ALA A 133 7.10 -12.38 -2.20
C ALA A 133 6.54 -11.69 -0.95
N LYS A 134 5.77 -12.39 -0.13
CA LYS A 134 5.27 -11.85 1.15
C LYS A 134 6.40 -11.51 2.13
N MET A 135 7.44 -12.34 2.22
CA MET A 135 8.61 -12.07 3.08
C MET A 135 9.36 -10.80 2.65
N LEU A 136 9.39 -10.49 1.35
CA LEU A 136 9.96 -9.26 0.82
C LEU A 136 9.00 -8.06 0.88
N GLY A 137 7.81 -8.21 1.47
CA GLY A 137 6.82 -7.14 1.57
C GLY A 137 6.13 -6.77 0.25
N LEU A 138 6.24 -7.61 -0.79
CA LEU A 138 5.60 -7.37 -2.07
C LEU A 138 4.09 -7.63 -1.99
N THR A 139 3.32 -6.84 -2.76
CA THR A 139 1.89 -7.12 -2.94
C THR A 139 1.72 -8.43 -3.71
N VAL A 140 0.82 -9.30 -3.25
CA VAL A 140 0.51 -10.57 -3.89
C VAL A 140 -0.99 -10.71 -4.13
N SER A 141 -1.36 -11.34 -5.23
CA SER A 141 -2.74 -11.67 -5.57
C SER A 141 -2.82 -13.09 -6.09
N LEU A 142 -3.40 -14.00 -5.30
CA LEU A 142 -3.58 -15.39 -5.69
C LEU A 142 -4.99 -15.60 -6.21
N ILE A 143 -5.11 -16.06 -7.45
CA ILE A 143 -6.39 -16.30 -8.10
C ILE A 143 -6.72 -17.79 -8.06
N GLN A 144 -7.99 -18.08 -7.79
CA GLN A 144 -8.57 -19.41 -7.81
C GLN A 144 -9.62 -19.49 -8.91
N ASP A 145 -9.68 -20.65 -9.59
CA ASP A 145 -10.76 -20.90 -10.55
C ASP A 145 -12.08 -21.20 -9.82
N ALA A 146 -13.14 -20.50 -10.19
CA ALA A 146 -14.47 -20.67 -9.58
C ALA A 146 -15.19 -21.96 -10.02
N GLY A 147 -14.51 -22.88 -10.72
CA GLY A 147 -15.08 -24.17 -11.12
C GLY A 147 -16.06 -24.12 -12.29
N ARG A 148 -16.04 -23.05 -13.11
CA ARG A 148 -16.87 -22.94 -14.33
C ARG A 148 -16.22 -23.57 -15.57
N THR A 149 -15.13 -24.32 -15.38
CA THR A 149 -14.32 -24.87 -16.47
C THR A 149 -13.82 -26.28 -16.11
N GLN A 150 -13.04 -26.88 -17.02
CA GLN A 150 -12.47 -28.23 -16.93
C GLN A 150 -11.44 -28.46 -15.80
N ILE A 151 -11.12 -27.43 -15.00
CA ILE A 151 -10.17 -27.53 -13.89
C ILE A 151 -10.93 -27.74 -12.58
N ALA A 152 -10.37 -28.52 -11.66
CA ALA A 152 -10.96 -28.74 -10.35
C ALA A 152 -11.32 -27.40 -9.67
N PRO A 153 -12.57 -27.21 -9.21
CA PRO A 153 -12.98 -26.00 -8.51
C PRO A 153 -12.05 -25.67 -7.35
N GLY A 154 -11.70 -24.38 -7.19
CA GLY A 154 -10.82 -23.93 -6.12
C GLY A 154 -9.32 -24.06 -6.42
N SER A 155 -8.94 -24.65 -7.56
CA SER A 155 -7.54 -24.71 -7.99
C SER A 155 -6.96 -23.30 -8.10
N GLN A 156 -5.79 -23.09 -7.49
CA GLN A 156 -5.01 -21.87 -7.65
C GLN A 156 -4.46 -21.83 -9.06
N THR A 157 -4.64 -20.73 -9.80
CA THR A 157 -4.34 -20.65 -11.24
C THR A 157 -3.18 -19.70 -11.55
N VAL A 158 -3.26 -18.48 -11.02
CA VAL A 158 -2.32 -17.39 -11.31
C VAL A 158 -1.98 -16.65 -10.02
N LEU A 159 -0.71 -16.38 -9.83
CA LEU A 159 -0.19 -15.49 -8.79
C LEU A 159 0.28 -14.18 -9.43
N GLY A 160 -0.34 -13.07 -9.06
CA GLY A 160 0.18 -11.73 -9.30
C GLY A 160 1.16 -11.33 -8.20
N ILE A 161 2.35 -10.85 -8.58
CA ILE A 161 3.37 -10.27 -7.69
C ILE A 161 3.63 -8.83 -8.14
N GLY A 162 3.57 -7.90 -7.19
CA GLY A 162 3.65 -6.47 -7.44
C GLY A 162 2.27 -5.80 -7.60
N PRO A 163 2.21 -4.56 -8.09
CA PRO A 163 3.34 -3.74 -8.55
C PRO A 163 4.40 -3.51 -7.48
N GLY A 164 5.67 -3.41 -7.90
CA GLY A 164 6.80 -3.15 -7.00
C GLY A 164 8.12 -2.97 -7.74
N PRO A 165 9.20 -2.64 -7.01
CA PRO A 165 10.54 -2.51 -7.58
C PRO A 165 10.98 -3.79 -8.31
N ALA A 166 11.52 -3.63 -9.52
CA ALA A 166 11.85 -4.74 -10.41
C ALA A 166 12.93 -5.65 -9.81
N ASP A 167 13.93 -5.08 -9.14
CA ASP A 167 15.01 -5.80 -8.47
C ASP A 167 14.49 -6.73 -7.36
N LEU A 168 13.53 -6.27 -6.55
CA LEU A 168 12.88 -7.08 -5.51
C LEU A 168 12.01 -8.18 -6.13
N ILE A 169 11.30 -7.86 -7.21
CA ILE A 169 10.47 -8.82 -7.93
C ILE A 169 11.33 -9.92 -8.59
N ASP A 170 12.51 -9.57 -9.10
CA ASP A 170 13.43 -10.50 -9.76
C ASP A 170 14.10 -11.47 -8.78
N LYS A 171 14.32 -11.06 -7.52
CA LYS A 171 14.72 -11.99 -6.45
C LYS A 171 13.72 -13.13 -6.28
N VAL A 172 12.44 -12.90 -6.58
CA VAL A 172 11.39 -13.93 -6.48
C VAL A 172 11.21 -14.68 -7.81
N THR A 173 11.22 -13.97 -8.94
CA THR A 173 10.70 -14.51 -10.22
C THR A 173 11.69 -14.53 -11.37
N GLY A 174 12.89 -13.97 -11.22
CA GLY A 174 13.85 -13.81 -12.32
C GLY A 174 14.36 -15.11 -12.94
N HIS A 175 14.24 -16.23 -12.23
CA HIS A 175 14.59 -17.56 -12.72
C HIS A 175 13.46 -18.26 -13.50
N LEU A 176 12.24 -17.69 -13.47
CA LEU A 176 11.08 -18.28 -14.15
C LEU A 176 11.12 -17.99 -15.65
N LYS A 177 10.66 -18.96 -16.44
CA LYS A 177 10.54 -18.80 -17.90
C LYS A 177 9.31 -17.97 -18.24
N LEU A 178 9.39 -17.22 -19.33
CA LEU A 178 8.22 -16.59 -19.95
C LEU A 178 7.15 -17.65 -20.30
N TYR A 179 5.88 -17.29 -20.14
CA TYR A 179 4.73 -18.19 -20.38
C TYR A 179 4.70 -18.68 -21.84
#